data_AF-A0A399SZ94-F1
#
_entry.id   AF-A0A399SZ94-F1
#
_cell.length_a   1.000
_cell.length_b   1.000
_cell.length_c   1.000
_cell.angle_alpha   90.00
_cell.angle_beta   90.00
_cell.angle_gamma   90.00
#
_symmetry.space_group_name_H-M   'P 1'
#
loop_
_entity.id
_entity.type
_entity.pdbx_description
1 polymer ?
#
loop_
_entity_poly.entity_id
_entity_poly.type
_entity_poly.pdbx_seq_one_letter_code
_entity_poly.pdbx_strand_id
1 'polypeptide(L)'
;MVHTSSVEIERKYDVPEGVPVPAFDGVEGVAEARAADPVTLVAVYLDTADHALADRRMILRRREGGHDAGWHVKLPADGGEGRTELGWPLADGDDGDGAIPGP
;
A
#
# COMPACT_ATOMS: atom_id res chain seq x y z
N MET A 1 20.21 -2.77 -4.95
CA MET A 1 19.25 -2.11 -4.04
C MET A 1 18.45 -3.17 -3.31
N VAL A 2 18.32 -3.08 -1.99
CA VAL A 2 17.55 -4.06 -1.20
C VAL A 2 16.08 -3.63 -1.21
N HIS A 3 15.20 -4.54 -1.61
CA HIS A 3 13.74 -4.36 -1.56
C HIS A 3 13.15 -5.43 -0.66
N THR A 4 11.99 -5.15 -0.08
CA THR A 4 11.14 -6.17 0.54
C THR A 4 10.23 -6.78 -0.52
N SER A 5 9.81 -8.03 -0.31
CA SER A 5 8.81 -8.71 -1.14
C SER A 5 7.82 -9.43 -0.22
N SER A 6 6.53 -9.18 -0.40
CA SER A 6 5.45 -9.83 0.35
C SER A 6 4.30 -10.23 -0.57
N VAL A 7 3.49 -11.19 -0.12
CA VAL A 7 2.18 -11.49 -0.71
C VAL A 7 1.13 -10.79 0.13
N GLU A 8 0.42 -9.85 -0.47
CA GLU A 8 -0.61 -9.05 0.19
C GLU A 8 -2.00 -9.60 -0.11
N ILE A 9 -2.74 -9.92 0.96
CA ILE A 9 -4.15 -10.34 0.91
C ILE A 9 -4.96 -9.31 1.68
N GLU A 10 -5.72 -8.48 0.95
CA GLU A 10 -6.48 -7.37 1.51
C GLU A 10 -7.98 -7.54 1.26
N ARG A 11 -8.79 -7.13 2.24
CA ARG A 11 -10.25 -7.03 2.12
C ARG A 11 -10.65 -5.58 2.40
N LYS A 12 -11.20 -4.90 1.39
CA LYS A 12 -11.67 -3.51 1.48
C LYS A 12 -13.19 -3.46 1.53
N TYR A 13 -13.72 -2.61 2.41
CA TYR A 13 -15.14 -2.36 2.57
C TYR A 13 -15.40 -0.87 2.44
N ASP A 14 -16.33 -0.47 1.57
CA ASP A 14 -16.82 0.90 1.50
C ASP A 14 -18.01 1.05 2.46
N VAL A 15 -17.94 2.01 3.38
CA VAL A 15 -18.95 2.26 4.42
C VAL A 15 -19.49 3.68 4.31
N PRO A 16 -20.78 3.93 4.66
CA PRO A 16 -21.29 5.28 4.81
C PRO A 16 -20.48 6.13 5.80
N GLU A 17 -20.51 7.44 5.62
CA GLU A 17 -19.89 8.37 6.57
C GLU A 17 -20.52 8.23 7.96
N GLY A 18 -19.71 8.36 9.01
CA GLY A 18 -20.16 8.28 10.40
C GLY A 18 -20.37 6.85 10.93
N VAL A 19 -20.14 5.81 10.11
CA VAL A 19 -20.11 4.43 10.60
C VAL A 19 -18.93 4.25 11.55
N PRO A 20 -19.15 3.85 12.83
CA PRO A 20 -18.07 3.62 13.75
C PRO A 20 -17.29 2.35 13.37
N VAL A 21 -16.02 2.29 13.76
CA VAL A 21 -15.25 1.04 13.70
C VAL A 21 -15.95 0.00 14.58
N PRO A 22 -16.23 -1.22 14.06
CA PRO A 22 -16.92 -2.24 14.84
C PRO A 22 -16.08 -2.66 16.05
N ALA A 23 -16.77 -3.02 17.16
CA ALA A 23 -16.12 -3.68 18.28
C ALA A 23 -15.72 -5.10 17.86
N PHE A 24 -14.47 -5.48 18.16
CA PHE A 24 -13.94 -6.82 17.86
C PHE A 24 -13.92 -7.73 19.10
N ASP A 25 -14.42 -7.26 20.25
CA ASP A 25 -14.51 -8.04 21.48
C ASP A 25 -15.36 -9.30 21.28
N GLY A 26 -14.80 -10.46 21.63
CA GLY A 26 -15.50 -11.74 21.54
C GLY A 26 -15.66 -12.31 20.13
N VAL A 27 -15.06 -11.69 19.10
CA VAL A 27 -14.98 -12.29 17.76
C VAL A 27 -14.00 -13.47 17.79
N GLU A 28 -14.47 -14.64 17.36
CA GLU A 28 -13.64 -15.85 17.31
C GLU A 28 -12.39 -15.62 16.44
N GLY A 29 -11.22 -15.96 16.98
CA GLY A 29 -9.93 -15.76 16.32
C GLY A 29 -9.26 -14.40 16.56
N VAL A 30 -9.94 -13.43 17.17
CA VAL A 30 -9.32 -12.16 17.58
C VAL A 30 -8.78 -12.27 19.00
N ALA A 31 -7.45 -12.16 19.15
CA ALA A 31 -6.80 -12.18 20.46
C ALA A 31 -6.85 -10.83 21.17
N GLU A 32 -6.70 -9.74 20.42
CA GLU A 32 -6.68 -8.39 20.95
C GLU A 32 -7.03 -7.37 19.86
N ALA A 33 -7.74 -6.31 20.23
CA ALA A 33 -7.97 -5.14 19.40
C ALA A 33 -7.53 -3.88 20.15
N ARG A 34 -6.75 -3.02 19.49
CA ARG A 34 -6.29 -1.74 20.05
C ARG A 34 -6.66 -0.61 19.10
N ALA A 35 -7.13 0.50 19.66
CA ALA A 35 -7.23 1.75 18.90
C ALA A 35 -5.82 2.26 18.60
N ALA A 36 -5.61 2.73 17.37
CA ALA A 36 -4.42 3.46 16.97
C ALA A 36 -4.81 4.91 16.67
N ASP A 37 -3.90 5.84 16.98
CA ASP A 37 -4.09 7.23 16.59
C ASP A 37 -4.15 7.35 15.06
N PRO A 38 -5.02 8.22 14.51
CA PRO A 38 -5.08 8.44 13.07
C PRO A 38 -3.74 8.91 12.51
N VAL A 39 -3.34 8.31 11.40
CA VAL A 39 -2.14 8.72 10.64
C VAL A 39 -2.57 9.26 9.29
N THR A 40 -1.99 10.39 8.88
CA THR A 40 -2.18 10.91 7.51
C THR A 40 -1.25 10.16 6.56
N LEU A 41 -1.83 9.53 5.54
CA LEU A 41 -1.09 8.87 4.47
C LEU A 41 -1.26 9.67 3.17
N VAL A 42 -0.15 10.01 2.54
CA VAL A 42 -0.14 10.68 1.23
C VAL A 42 0.46 9.72 0.22
N ALA A 43 -0.24 9.46 -0.88
CA ALA A 43 0.22 8.55 -1.92
C ALA A 43 0.17 9.22 -3.29
N VAL A 44 1.29 9.21 -4.00
CA VAL A 44 1.39 9.61 -5.41
C VAL A 44 1.43 8.34 -6.25
N TYR A 45 0.53 8.23 -7.21
CA TYR A 45 0.46 7.12 -8.15
C TYR A 45 1.08 7.56 -9.47
N LEU A 46 1.98 6.73 -9.99
CA LEU A 46 2.68 7.02 -11.23
C LEU A 46 2.27 5.98 -12.27
N ASP A 47 2.11 6.45 -13.50
CA ASP A 47 1.94 5.62 -14.68
C ASP A 47 2.60 6.34 -15.87
N THR A 48 2.68 5.67 -17.02
CA THR A 48 3.06 6.29 -18.27
C THR A 48 1.89 7.05 -18.89
N ALA A 49 2.15 7.94 -19.84
CA ALA A 49 1.10 8.69 -20.54
C ALA A 49 0.11 7.79 -21.29
N ASP A 50 0.54 6.58 -21.67
CA ASP A 50 -0.25 5.52 -22.30
C ASP A 50 -0.78 4.47 -21.31
N HIS A 51 -0.64 4.70 -20.00
CA HIS A 51 -1.16 3.83 -18.93
C HIS A 51 -0.63 2.38 -18.94
N ALA A 52 0.64 2.19 -19.29
CA ALA A 52 1.25 0.88 -19.47
C ALA A 52 1.25 0.02 -18.19
N LEU A 53 1.31 0.63 -16.99
CA LEU A 53 1.22 -0.11 -15.73
C LEU A 53 -0.21 -0.59 -15.50
N ALA A 54 -1.20 0.30 -15.64
CA ALA A 54 -2.61 -0.05 -15.47
C ALA A 54 -3.06 -1.15 -16.46
N ASP A 55 -2.65 -1.07 -17.73
CA ASP A 55 -2.94 -2.08 -18.75
C ASP A 55 -2.42 -3.47 -18.37
N ARG A 56 -1.29 -3.51 -17.65
CA ARG A 56 -0.67 -4.73 -17.12
C ARG A 56 -1.13 -5.07 -15.70
N ARG A 57 -2.11 -4.34 -15.17
CA ARG A 57 -2.63 -4.45 -13.80
C ARG A 57 -1.53 -4.30 -12.74
N MET A 58 -0.49 -3.53 -13.05
CA MET A 58 0.57 -3.16 -12.11
C MET A 58 0.26 -1.79 -11.51
N ILE A 59 0.74 -1.56 -10.28
CA ILE A 59 0.58 -0.26 -9.60
C ILE A 59 1.95 0.15 -9.07
N LEU A 60 2.39 1.36 -9.41
CA LEU A 60 3.52 2.02 -8.79
C LEU A 60 3.00 3.19 -7.93
N ARG A 61 3.38 3.20 -6.65
CA ARG A 61 3.06 4.31 -5.74
C ARG A 61 4.26 4.71 -4.90
N ARG A 62 4.39 6.01 -4.67
CA ARG A 62 5.21 6.58 -3.60
C ARG A 62 4.29 6.97 -2.45
N ARG A 63 4.59 6.52 -1.24
CA ARG A 63 3.79 6.77 -0.03
C ARG A 63 4.62 7.49 1.01
N GLU A 64 4.01 8.50 1.63
CA GLU A 64 4.50 9.18 2.82
C GLU A 64 3.50 9.00 3.97
N GLY A 65 4.02 9.11 5.19
CA GLY A 65 3.28 8.87 6.42
C GLY A 65 3.14 7.38 6.73
N GLY A 66 2.88 7.08 8.01
CA GLY A 66 2.75 5.70 8.48
C GLY A 66 4.07 4.94 8.59
N HIS A 67 3.97 3.69 9.01
CA HIS A 67 5.11 2.79 9.17
C HIS A 67 5.59 2.19 7.84
N ASP A 68 4.86 2.42 6.76
CA ASP A 68 5.08 1.85 5.42
C ASP A 68 5.39 2.93 4.37
N ALA A 69 5.89 4.09 4.81
CA ALA A 69 6.40 5.11 3.91
C ALA A 69 7.51 4.54 3.01
N GLY A 70 7.43 4.80 1.71
CA GLY A 70 8.29 4.16 0.72
C GLY A 70 7.71 4.12 -0.68
N TRP A 71 8.48 3.56 -1.59
CA TRP A 71 8.04 3.16 -2.92
C TRP A 71 7.49 1.75 -2.89
N HIS A 72 6.37 1.54 -3.58
CA HIS A 72 5.71 0.25 -3.63
C HIS A 72 5.29 -0.09 -5.06
N VAL A 73 5.55 -1.33 -5.46
CA VAL A 73 5.07 -1.92 -6.71
C VAL A 73 4.17 -3.09 -6.40
N LYS A 74 2.89 -3.01 -6.77
CA LYS A 74 1.97 -4.15 -6.75
C LYS A 74 1.94 -4.84 -8.11
N LEU A 75 2.33 -6.10 -8.14
CA LEU A 75 2.28 -6.95 -9.33
C LEU A 75 0.93 -7.68 -9.45
N PRO A 76 0.59 -8.26 -10.61
CA PRO A 76 -0.57 -9.11 -10.75
C PRO A 76 -0.46 -10.36 -9.87
N ALA A 77 -1.60 -10.96 -9.52
CA ALA A 77 -1.62 -12.24 -8.83
C ALA A 77 -1.06 -13.35 -9.73
N ASP A 78 -0.11 -14.14 -9.23
CA ASP A 78 0.43 -15.32 -9.93
C ASP A 78 -0.41 -16.57 -9.63
N GLY A 79 -1.71 -16.50 -9.97
CA GLY A 79 -2.67 -17.60 -9.80
C GLY A 79 -3.10 -17.93 -8.35
N GLY A 80 -2.48 -17.31 -7.34
CA GLY A 80 -2.83 -17.45 -5.91
C GLY A 80 -3.78 -16.38 -5.36
N GLU A 81 -4.14 -16.49 -4.07
CA GLU A 81 -4.83 -15.42 -3.35
C GLU A 81 -3.86 -14.27 -3.07
N GLY A 82 -4.28 -13.04 -3.34
CA GLY A 82 -3.47 -11.84 -3.09
C GLY A 82 -2.60 -11.40 -4.26
N ARG A 83 -1.74 -10.41 -4.01
CA ARG A 83 -0.83 -9.81 -4.99
C ARG A 83 0.57 -9.68 -4.40
N THR A 84 1.61 -9.89 -5.21
CA THR A 84 2.98 -9.59 -4.78
C THR A 84 3.17 -8.07 -4.69
N GLU A 85 3.64 -7.59 -3.54
CA GLU A 85 4.08 -6.21 -3.33
C GLU A 85 5.59 -6.18 -3.11
N LEU A 86 6.27 -5.29 -3.84
CA LEU A 86 7.69 -5.00 -3.68
C LEU A 86 7.84 -3.61 -3.05
N GLY A 87 8.67 -3.47 -2.02
CA GLY A 87 8.83 -2.24 -1.26
C GLY A 87 10.27 -1.73 -1.18
N TRP A 88 10.45 -0.42 -1.29
CA TRP A 88 11.72 0.29 -1.07
C TRP A 88 11.52 1.47 -0.12
N PRO A 89 12.48 1.76 0.78
CA PRO A 89 12.41 2.95 1.63
C PRO A 89 12.52 4.23 0.78
N LEU A 90 11.98 5.34 1.28
CA LEU A 90 12.28 6.67 0.73
C LEU A 90 13.76 6.98 0.95
N ALA A 91 14.44 7.53 -0.06
CA ALA A 91 15.80 8.03 0.06
C ALA A 91 15.78 9.52 0.46
N ASP A 92 16.89 10.02 1.04
CA ASP A 92 17.06 11.45 1.26
C ASP A 92 17.00 12.21 -0.08
N GLY A 93 16.13 13.22 -0.20
CA GLY A 93 15.93 14.00 -1.41
C GLY A 93 14.92 13.42 -2.41
N ASP A 94 14.14 12.41 -2.01
CA ASP A 94 12.98 11.96 -2.76
C ASP A 94 11.84 12.98 -2.59
N ASP A 95 11.94 14.12 -3.28
CA ASP A 95 11.12 15.32 -3.08
C ASP A 95 9.74 15.24 -3.78
N GLY A 96 9.33 14.05 -4.21
CA GLY A 96 8.00 13.82 -4.78
C GLY A 96 7.81 14.33 -6.22
N ASP A 97 8.88 14.67 -6.94
CA ASP A 97 8.81 15.09 -8.35
C ASP A 97 8.66 13.92 -9.35
N GLY A 98 8.67 12.68 -8.85
CA GLY A 98 8.56 11.48 -9.66
C GLY A 98 9.89 10.92 -10.15
N ALA A 99 11.03 11.45 -9.69
CA ALA A 99 12.34 10.82 -9.88
C ALA A 99 12.39 9.49 -9.12
N ILE A 100 12.19 8.39 -9.84
CA ILE A 100 12.58 7.06 -9.36
C ILE A 100 14.09 7.13 -9.10
N PRO A 101 14.60 6.66 -7.94
CA PRO A 101 16.03 6.55 -7.71
C PRO A 101 16.69 5.82 -8.89
N GLY A 102 17.68 6.47 -9.51
CA GLY A 102 18.40 5.92 -10.65
C GLY A 102 19.10 4.59 -10.34
N PRO A 103 19.57 3.86 -11.38
CA PRO A 103 20.24 2.58 -11.22
C PRO A 103 21.50 2.64 -10.34
#